data_AF-A0A523X635-F1
#
_entry.id   AF-A0A523X635-F1
#
_cell.length_a   1.000
_cell.length_b   1.000
_cell.length_c   1.000
_cell.angle_alpha   90.00
_cell.angle_beta   90.00
_cell.angle_gamma   90.00
#
_symmetry.space_group_name_H-M   'P 1'
#
loop_
_entity.id
_entity.type
_entity.pdbx_description
1 polymer ?
#
loop_
_entity_poly.entity_id
_entity_poly.type
_entity_poly.pdbx_seq_one_letter_code
_entity_poly.pdbx_strand_id
1 'polypeptide(L)' 'MTIEGQRIKIPRNYLDPVTYIPSHVPNRNASHSDCEQGVIMDIVGENTVKVLFCKSRTVQSVNVENLVFG' A
#
# COMPACT_ATOMS: atom_id res chain seq x y z
N MET A 1 11.98 1.33 -5.77
CA MET A 1 10.64 1.37 -5.19
C MET A 1 10.22 2.79 -4.80
N THR A 2 9.03 3.20 -5.25
CA THR A 2 8.38 4.47 -4.90
C THR A 2 6.87 4.25 -4.75
N ILE A 3 6.23 4.84 -3.73
CA ILE A 3 4.77 5.04 -3.67
C ILE A 3 4.51 6.50 -4.03
N GLU A 4 3.64 6.78 -4.99
CA GLU A 4 3.32 8.15 -5.46
C GLU A 4 4.57 9.00 -5.82
N GLY A 5 5.60 8.37 -6.40
CA GLY A 5 6.87 9.02 -6.72
C GLY A 5 7.77 9.30 -5.50
N GLN A 6 7.31 9.03 -4.28
CA GLN A 6 8.12 9.15 -3.06
C GLN A 6 8.90 7.85 -2.80
N ARG A 7 10.21 7.98 -2.58
CA ARG A 7 11.10 6.83 -2.37
C ARG A 7 10.93 6.24 -0.96
N ILE A 8 10.68 4.94 -0.92
CA ILE A 8 10.51 4.19 0.35
C ILE A 8 11.83 3.59 0.79
N LYS A 9 12.10 3.68 2.09
CA LYS A 9 13.17 2.98 2.80
C LYS A 9 12.62 2.46 4.12
N ILE A 10 12.65 1.15 4.37
CA ILE A 10 12.14 0.56 5.62
C ILE A 10 12.58 1.24 6.91
N PRO A 11 13.87 1.60 7.13
CA PRO A 11 14.24 2.28 8.37
C PRO A 11 13.59 3.68 8.54
N ARG A 12 12.99 4.23 7.48
CA ARG A 12 12.30 5.53 7.49
C ARG A 12 10.78 5.42 7.40
N ASN A 13 10.27 4.40 6.73
CA ASN A 13 8.85 4.26 6.40
C ASN A 13 8.18 3.07 7.13
N TYR A 14 8.87 2.44 8.08
CA TYR A 14 8.28 1.41 8.91
C TYR A 14 7.15 2.00 9.75
N LEU A 15 5.98 1.36 9.68
CA LEU A 15 4.71 1.80 10.24
C LEU A 15 4.09 3.07 9.60
N ASP A 16 4.62 3.55 8.48
CA ASP A 16 3.97 4.65 7.77
C ASP A 16 2.58 4.23 7.31
N PRO A 17 1.56 5.09 7.49
CA PRO A 17 0.21 4.81 7.07
C PRO A 17 0.12 4.80 5.55
N VAL A 18 -0.54 3.78 5.03
CA VAL A 18 -0.87 3.65 3.62
C VAL A 18 -2.33 3.27 3.45
N THR A 19 -2.92 3.71 2.36
CA THR A 19 -4.24 3.25 1.94
C THR A 19 -4.06 2.39 0.70
N TYR A 20 -4.54 1.15 0.76
CA TYR A 20 -4.67 0.31 -0.41
C TYR A 20 -5.82 0.85 -1.27
N ILE A 21 -5.47 1.19 -2.50
CA ILE A 21 -6.38 1.74 -3.49
C ILE A 21 -6.26 0.84 -4.72
N PRO A 22 -7.18 -0.12 -4.92
CA PRO A 22 -7.16 -1.03 -6.07
C PRO A 22 -7.45 -0.32 -7.41
N SER A 23 -7.58 1.01 -7.44
CA SER A 23 -8.03 1.82 -8.57
C SER A 23 -6.94 2.53 -9.40
N HIS A 24 -5.68 2.09 -9.35
CA HIS A 24 -4.71 2.37 -10.44
C HIS A 24 -4.94 1.52 -11.70
N VAL A 25 -5.98 0.67 -11.68
CA VAL A 25 -6.50 -0.03 -12.86
C VAL A 25 -7.21 1.00 -13.77
N PRO A 26 -6.86 1.12 -15.08
CA PRO A 26 -7.21 2.27 -15.92
C PRO A 26 -8.70 2.54 -16.21
N ASN A 27 -9.63 1.76 -15.66
CA ASN A 27 -11.04 1.85 -16.00
C ASN A 27 -11.87 2.31 -14.78
N ARG A 28 -12.15 3.62 -14.76
CA ARG A 28 -13.01 4.33 -13.79
C ARG A 28 -14.40 3.69 -13.69
N ASN A 29 -14.99 3.75 -12.48
CA ASN A 29 -16.35 3.32 -12.05
C ASN A 29 -16.48 1.98 -11.31
N ALA A 30 -15.75 1.80 -10.22
CA ALA A 30 -16.19 0.90 -9.16
C ALA A 30 -16.09 1.63 -7.82
N SER A 31 -17.22 1.70 -7.12
CA SER A 31 -17.39 2.22 -5.77
C SER A 31 -16.17 1.96 -4.87
N HIS A 32 -15.76 2.99 -4.12
CA HIS A 32 -14.68 3.03 -3.13
C HIS A 32 -14.88 2.08 -1.91
N SER A 33 -15.52 0.92 -2.08
CA SER A 33 -15.82 -0.01 -0.97
C SER A 33 -14.61 -0.79 -0.47
N ASP A 34 -13.53 -0.85 -1.26
CA ASP A 34 -12.40 -1.76 -1.03
C ASP A 34 -11.11 -1.01 -0.67
N CYS A 35 -11.19 0.29 -0.35
CA CYS A 35 -10.06 1.02 0.22
C CYS A 35 -9.81 0.50 1.64
N GLU A 36 -8.63 -0.07 1.89
CA GLU A 36 -8.24 -0.58 3.21
C GLU A 36 -7.00 0.15 3.71
N GLN A 37 -7.10 0.71 4.91
CA GLN A 37 -5.95 1.34 5.58
C GLN A 37 -5.04 0.28 6.16
N GLY A 38 -3.74 0.53 6.06
CA GLY A 38 -2.72 -0.31 6.67
C GLY A 38 -1.45 0.46 6.95
N VAL A 39 -0.43 -0.28 7.38
CA VAL A 39 0.90 0.28 7.64
C VAL A 39 1.97 -0.57 6.99
N ILE A 40 3.04 0.08 6.52
CA ILE A 40 4.18 -0.62 5.89
C ILE A 40 4.97 -1.37 6.97
N MET A 41 5.16 -2.67 6.76
CA MET A 41 5.92 -3.54 7.67
C MET A 41 7.28 -3.92 7.09
N ASP A 42 7.38 -4.12 5.78
CA ASP A 42 8.60 -4.63 5.14
C ASP A 42 8.63 -4.37 3.63
N ILE A 43 9.83 -4.41 3.02
CA ILE A 43 10.04 -4.43 1.57
C ILE A 43 10.47 -5.85 1.21
N VAL A 44 9.63 -6.55 0.43
CA VAL A 44 9.84 -7.95 0.08
C VAL A 44 10.28 -8.17 -1.36
N GLY A 45 10.29 -7.12 -2.18
CA GLY A 45 10.74 -7.18 -3.57
C GLY A 45 10.96 -5.80 -4.15
N GLU A 46 11.20 -5.71 -5.47
CA GLU A 46 11.51 -4.43 -6.12
C GLU A 46 10.32 -3.44 -6.13
N ASN A 47 9.10 -3.97 -6.28
CA ASN A 47 7.84 -3.22 -6.33
C ASN A 47 6.78 -3.72 -5.32
N THR A 48 7.18 -4.54 -4.35
CA THR A 48 6.24 -5.18 -3.40
C THR A 48 6.63 -4.89 -1.96
N VAL A 49 5.66 -4.43 -1.18
CA VAL A 49 5.78 -4.21 0.27
C VAL A 49 4.84 -5.12 1.04
N LYS A 50 5.19 -5.47 2.27
CA LYS A 50 4.24 -6.07 3.22
C LYS A 50 3.49 -4.96 3.93
N VAL A 51 2.16 -5.03 3.88
CA VAL A 51 1.27 -4.11 4.58
C VAL A 51 0.50 -4.89 5.64
N LEU A 52 0.45 -4.36 6.86
CA LEU A 52 -0.50 -4.81 7.88
C LEU A 52 -1.78 -4.00 7.72
N PHE A 53 -2.84 -4.66 7.30
CA PHE A 53 -4.15 -4.04 7.12
C PHE A 53 -4.91 -3.94 8.45
N CYS A 54 -5.39 -2.74 8.76
CA CYS A 54 -5.97 -2.42 10.07
C CYS A 54 -7.32 -3.10 10.32
N LYS A 55 -8.17 -3.22 9.28
CA LYS A 55 -9.52 -3.78 9.40
C LYS A 55 -9.51 -5.30 9.41
N SER A 56 -8.86 -5.93 8.44
CA SER A 56 -8.74 -7.38 8.35
C SER A 56 -7.73 -7.97 9.34
N ARG A 57 -6.83 -7.16 9.91
CA ARG A 57 -5.72 -7.60 10.76
C ARG A 57 -4.82 -8.62 10.05
N THR A 58 -4.72 -8.53 8.73
CA THR A 58 -3.91 -9.43 7.90
C THR A 58 -2.66 -8.72 7.42
N VAL A 59 -1.57 -9.48 7.28
CA VAL A 59 -0.37 -9.02 6.59
C VAL A 59 -0.40 -9.55 5.17
N GLN A 60 -0.31 -8.66 4.19
CA GLN A 60 -0.35 -9.02 2.77
C GLN A 60 0.79 -8.35 2.02
N SER A 61 1.27 -9.03 0.98
CA SER A 61 2.23 -8.48 0.03
C SER A 61 1.47 -7.71 -1.05
N VAL A 62 1.74 -6.41 -1.16
CA VAL A 62 1.01 -5.48 -2.03
C VAL A 62 1.98 -4.76 -2.96
N ASN A 63 1.59 -4.61 -4.23
CA ASN A 63 2.34 -3.80 -5.18
C ASN A 63 2.20 -2.31 -4.80
N VAL A 64 3.31 -1.59 -4.77
CA VAL A 64 3.37 -0.16 -4.45
C VAL A 64 2.51 0.72 -5.36
N GLU A 65 2.20 0.28 -6.58
CA GLU A 65 1.29 0.97 -7.49
C GLU A 65 -0.17 0.99 -6.98
N ASN A 66 -0.54 0.10 -6.05
CA ASN A 66 -1.88 0.08 -5.46
C ASN A 66 -1.92 0.74 -4.08
N LEU A 67 -0.89 1.49 -3.72
CA LEU A 67 -0.79 2.15 -2.43
C LEU A 67 -0.67 3.66 -2.63
N VAL A 68 -1.27 4.40 -1.71
CA VAL A 68 -1.02 5.83 -1.50
C VAL A 68 -0.67 6.05 -0.04
N PHE A 69 0.06 7.11 0.26
CA PHE A 69 0.24 7.51 1.65
C PHE A 69 -1.08 8.03 2.22
N GLY A 70 -1.39 7.61 3.46
CA GLY A 70 -2.64 7.93 4.17
C GLY A 70 -2.51 9.07 5.17
#